data_AF-A0A439RNV2-F1
#
_entry.id   AF-A0A439RNV2-F1
#
_cell.length_a   1.000
_cell.length_b   1.000
_cell.length_c   1.000
_cell.angle_alpha   90.00
_cell.angle_beta   90.00
_cell.angle_gamma   90.00
#
_symmetry.space_group_name_H-M   'P 1'
#
loop_
_entity.id
_entity.type
_entity.pdbx_description
1 polymer ?
#
loop_
_entity_poly.entity_id
_entity_poly.type
_entity_poly.pdbx_seq_one_letter_code
_entity_poly.pdbx_strand_id
1 'polypeptide(L)'
;MPGCGEPFRQPLAWLPVARDGADPDEIAKQSREQLSLYDTLTWYDGTAERIEASRDAFGAVLADGRSAEGRRVLFATVVSDTLPGARRRPR
;
A
#
# COMPACT_ATOMS: atom_id res chain seq x y z
N MET A 1 46.06 -15.18 18.24
CA MET A 1 45.93 -14.92 16.79
C MET A 1 45.03 -15.99 16.20
N PRO A 2 43.72 -15.76 15.98
CA PRO A 2 42.88 -16.67 15.20
C PRO A 2 43.05 -16.41 13.70
N GLY A 3 42.92 -17.48 12.92
CA GLY A 3 43.34 -17.57 11.52
C GLY A 3 42.41 -16.91 10.51
N CYS A 4 43.04 -16.51 9.41
CA CYS A 4 42.45 -16.05 8.17
C CYS A 4 41.59 -17.15 7.52
N GLY A 5 40.36 -16.83 7.10
CA GLY A 5 39.73 -17.58 6.00
C GLY A 5 38.25 -17.97 6.07
N GLU A 6 37.37 -17.30 6.81
CA GLU A 6 35.92 -17.45 6.58
C GLU A 6 35.34 -16.18 5.91
N PRO A 7 34.74 -16.28 4.71
CA PRO A 7 34.00 -15.15 4.16
C PRO A 7 32.79 -14.90 5.04
N PHE A 8 32.70 -13.69 5.58
CA PHE A 8 31.59 -13.19 6.37
C PHE A 8 30.29 -13.32 5.57
N ARG A 9 29.58 -14.44 5.77
CA ARG A 9 28.32 -14.76 5.09
C ARG A 9 27.22 -13.92 5.73
N GLN A 10 27.01 -12.72 5.22
CA GLN A 10 25.91 -11.87 5.67
C GLN A 10 24.57 -12.50 5.26
N PRO A 11 23.59 -12.63 6.16
CA PRO A 11 22.23 -12.90 5.73
C PRO A 11 21.74 -11.71 4.89
N LEU A 12 21.22 -12.01 3.70
CA LEU A 12 20.59 -11.06 2.80
C LEU A 12 19.34 -10.47 3.49
N ALA A 13 19.53 -9.43 4.30
CA ALA A 13 18.46 -8.71 4.98
C ALA A 13 17.81 -7.72 4.01
N TRP A 14 17.00 -8.21 3.07
CA TRP A 14 16.11 -7.38 2.25
C TRP A 14 14.63 -7.52 2.62
N LEU A 15 14.30 -8.24 3.70
CA LEU A 15 12.91 -8.43 4.14
C LEU A 15 12.68 -7.84 5.54
N PRO A 16 11.63 -7.02 5.72
CA PRO A 16 11.14 -6.70 7.05
C PRO A 16 10.65 -7.97 7.74
N VAL A 17 11.26 -8.30 8.89
CA VAL A 17 11.09 -9.56 9.65
C VAL A 17 9.67 -9.81 10.19
N ALA A 18 8.83 -8.80 10.33
CA ALA A 18 7.65 -8.90 11.19
C ALA A 18 6.43 -9.61 10.57
N ARG A 19 6.34 -9.75 9.24
CA ARG A 19 5.15 -10.29 8.54
C ARG A 19 5.51 -11.20 7.37
N ASP A 20 6.70 -11.77 7.39
CA ASP A 20 7.14 -12.67 6.33
C ASP A 20 6.25 -13.92 6.28
N GLY A 21 5.74 -14.23 5.09
CA GLY A 21 4.85 -15.37 4.83
C GLY A 21 3.39 -15.24 5.31
N ALA A 22 2.98 -14.11 5.90
CA ALA A 22 1.57 -13.89 6.26
C ALA A 22 0.71 -13.59 5.03
N ASP A 23 -0.53 -14.09 5.03
CA ASP A 23 -1.47 -13.85 3.95
C ASP A 23 -1.76 -12.33 3.82
N PRO A 24 -1.65 -11.75 2.61
CA PRO A 24 -1.84 -10.31 2.40
C PRO A 24 -3.21 -9.79 2.85
N ASP A 25 -4.26 -10.58 2.66
CA ASP A 25 -5.62 -10.18 3.03
C ASP A 25 -5.75 -10.15 4.56
N GLU A 26 -5.13 -11.10 5.26
CA GLU A 26 -5.07 -11.10 6.73
C GLU A 26 -4.23 -9.92 7.28
N ILE A 27 -3.16 -9.50 6.60
CA ILE A 27 -2.40 -8.30 6.96
C ILE A 27 -3.28 -7.04 6.82
N ALA A 28 -3.99 -6.90 5.70
CA ALA A 28 -4.86 -5.76 5.45
C ALA A 28 -6.00 -5.69 6.47
N LYS A 29 -6.62 -6.83 6.75
CA LYS A 29 -7.70 -6.95 7.74
C LYS A 29 -7.26 -6.54 9.14
N GLN A 30 -6.17 -7.11 9.64
CA GLN A 30 -5.64 -6.78 10.97
C GLN A 30 -5.25 -5.30 11.08
N SER A 31 -4.67 -4.73 10.02
CA SER A 31 -4.33 -3.31 9.99
C SER A 31 -5.58 -2.42 10.05
N ARG A 32 -6.66 -2.81 9.36
CA ARG A 32 -7.93 -2.10 9.41
C ARG A 32 -8.57 -2.17 10.80
N GLU A 33 -8.56 -3.34 11.44
CA GLU A 33 -9.03 -3.52 12.82
C GLU A 33 -8.27 -2.64 13.82
N GLN A 34 -6.93 -2.54 13.68
CA GLN A 34 -6.12 -1.65 14.51
C GLN A 34 -6.50 -0.17 14.31
N LEU A 35 -6.74 0.25 13.07
CA LEU A 35 -7.11 1.62 12.74
C LEU A 35 -8.55 1.98 13.18
N SER A 36 -9.45 1.00 13.28
CA SER A 36 -10.81 1.21 13.78
C SER A 36 -10.87 1.65 15.25
N LEU A 37 -9.76 1.58 15.99
CA LEU A 37 -9.68 2.09 17.36
C LEU A 37 -9.59 3.63 17.44
N TYR A 38 -9.42 4.31 16.33
CA TYR A 38 -9.37 5.78 16.28
C TYR A 38 -10.74 6.36 15.89
N ASP A 39 -11.45 6.93 16.86
CA ASP A 39 -12.80 7.52 16.64
C ASP A 39 -12.81 8.68 15.62
N THR A 40 -11.66 9.32 15.38
CA THR A 40 -11.53 10.42 14.41
C THR A 40 -11.39 9.92 12.97
N LEU A 41 -11.26 8.61 12.74
CA LEU A 41 -11.10 8.03 11.42
C LEU A 41 -12.45 7.64 10.84
N THR A 42 -12.75 8.14 9.65
CA THR A 42 -13.92 7.73 8.87
C THR A 42 -13.47 6.96 7.64
N TRP A 43 -14.00 5.75 7.48
CA TRP A 43 -13.80 4.94 6.30
C TRP A 43 -14.88 5.21 5.26
N TYR A 44 -14.46 5.36 4.02
CA TYR A 44 -15.35 5.38 2.87
C TYR A 44 -14.99 4.19 1.97
N ASP A 45 -15.82 3.15 1.99
CA ASP A 45 -15.65 2.03 1.08
C ASP A 45 -16.19 2.43 -0.31
N GLY A 46 -15.30 2.46 -1.29
CA GLY A 46 -15.59 2.87 -2.66
C GLY A 46 -14.34 3.33 -3.40
N THR A 47 -14.49 3.60 -4.70
CA THR A 47 -13.41 4.15 -5.53
C THR A 47 -13.51 5.67 -5.55
N ALA A 48 -12.43 6.37 -5.17
CA ALA A 48 -12.32 7.80 -5.40
C ALA A 48 -11.94 8.07 -6.87
N GLU A 49 -12.83 8.68 -7.64
CA GLU A 49 -12.64 8.89 -9.08
C GLU A 49 -12.08 10.26 -9.41
N ARG A 50 -12.30 11.26 -8.54
CA ARG A 50 -11.86 12.63 -8.78
C ARG A 50 -11.47 13.33 -7.49
N ILE A 51 -10.42 14.13 -7.56
CA ILE A 51 -10.08 15.12 -6.54
C ILE A 51 -10.30 16.51 -7.13
N GLU A 52 -11.10 17.32 -6.45
CA GLU A 52 -11.37 18.70 -6.79
C GLU A 52 -10.66 19.61 -5.78
N ALA A 53 -9.95 20.64 -6.27
CA ALA A 53 -9.27 21.62 -5.43
C ALA A 53 -10.09 22.92 -5.37
N SER A 54 -10.31 23.40 -4.16
CA SER A 54 -10.87 24.72 -3.85
C SER A 54 -9.79 25.59 -3.18
N ARG A 55 -10.10 26.85 -2.88
CA ARG A 55 -9.11 27.81 -2.34
C ARG A 55 -8.40 27.31 -1.08
N ASP A 56 -9.12 26.65 -0.18
CA ASP A 56 -8.60 26.23 1.14
C ASP A 56 -8.83 24.73 1.47
N ALA A 57 -9.37 23.96 0.52
CA ALA A 57 -9.76 22.58 0.73
C ALA A 57 -9.70 21.76 -0.55
N PHE A 58 -9.68 20.45 -0.39
CA PHE A 58 -9.83 19.45 -1.43
C PHE A 58 -11.08 18.62 -1.16
N GLY A 59 -11.82 18.29 -2.22
CA GLY A 59 -12.94 17.36 -2.19
C GLY A 59 -12.61 16.09 -2.98
N ALA A 60 -12.68 14.92 -2.33
CA ALA A 60 -12.60 13.63 -3.00
C ALA A 60 -14.00 13.17 -3.37
N VAL A 61 -14.27 12.95 -4.66
CA VAL A 61 -15.54 12.46 -5.19
C VAL A 61 -15.42 10.96 -5.43
N LEU A 62 -16.32 10.20 -4.82
CA LEU A 62 -16.43 8.76 -4.99
C LEU A 62 -17.32 8.40 -6.17
N ALA A 63 -17.12 7.21 -6.73
CA ALA A 63 -17.90 6.66 -7.85
C ALA A 63 -19.41 6.60 -7.59
N ASP A 64 -19.82 6.48 -6.33
CA ASP A 64 -21.22 6.45 -5.91
C ASP A 64 -21.83 7.86 -5.70
N GLY A 65 -21.06 8.91 -6.00
CA GLY A 65 -21.49 10.30 -5.87
C GLY A 65 -21.30 10.91 -4.48
N ARG A 66 -20.84 10.14 -3.48
CA ARG A 66 -20.45 10.70 -2.17
C ARG A 66 -19.19 11.55 -2.31
N SER A 67 -19.02 12.51 -1.40
CA SER A 67 -17.81 13.31 -1.31
C SER A 67 -17.25 13.38 0.11
N ALA A 68 -15.92 13.49 0.21
CA ALA A 68 -15.21 13.73 1.45
C ALA A 68 -14.30 14.95 1.30
N GLU A 69 -14.32 15.87 2.26
CA GLU A 69 -13.58 17.12 2.22
C GLU A 69 -12.42 17.14 3.22
N GLY A 70 -11.32 17.78 2.85
CA GLY A 70 -10.17 17.93 3.72
C GLY A 70 -9.21 19.04 3.29
N ARG A 71 -8.44 19.58 4.23
CA ARG A 71 -7.43 20.63 3.94
C ARG A 71 -6.19 20.10 3.23
N ARG A 72 -5.96 18.78 3.29
CA ARG A 72 -4.80 18.09 2.73
C ARG A 72 -5.26 16.77 2.13
N VAL A 73 -4.56 16.32 1.09
CA VAL A 73 -4.79 15.04 0.41
C VAL A 73 -3.49 14.24 0.41
N LEU A 74 -3.59 12.95 0.73
CA LEU A 74 -2.50 11.98 0.61
C LEU A 74 -2.91 10.90 -0.39
N PHE A 75 -2.20 10.80 -1.51
CA PHE A 75 -2.37 9.70 -2.44
C PHE A 75 -1.56 8.50 -1.98
N ALA A 76 -2.26 7.49 -1.45
CA ALA A 76 -1.70 6.20 -1.08
C ALA A 76 -2.16 5.09 -2.06
N THR A 77 -2.39 5.46 -3.32
CA THR A 77 -2.78 4.53 -4.38
C THR A 77 -1.58 3.69 -4.79
N VAL A 78 -1.79 2.38 -4.91
CA VAL A 78 -0.80 1.48 -5.50
C VAL A 78 -0.71 1.71 -7.02
N VAL A 79 0.35 1.17 -7.63
CA VAL A 79 0.53 1.14 -9.08
C VAL A 79 0.02 -0.20 -9.66
N SER A 80 -0.50 -0.17 -10.88
CA SER A 80 -0.80 -1.38 -11.65
C SER A 80 0.33 -1.67 -12.63
N ASP A 81 0.79 -2.91 -12.69
CA ASP A 81 1.84 -3.34 -13.62
C ASP A 81 1.25 -3.58 -15.02
N THR A 82 1.87 -2.98 -16.05
CA THR A 82 1.54 -3.25 -17.45
C THR A 82 2.61 -4.15 -18.04
N LEU A 83 2.37 -5.46 -18.00
CA LEU A 83 3.30 -6.45 -18.53
C LEU A 83 3.31 -6.43 -20.06
N PRO A 84 4.49 -6.55 -20.70
CA PRO A 84 4.57 -6.70 -22.15
C PRO A 84 3.91 -8.02 -22.59
N GLY A 85 3.26 -8.00 -23.76
CA GLY A 85 2.64 -9.19 -24.35
C GLY A 85 3.65 -10.33 -24.49
N ALA A 86 3.47 -11.41 -23.72
CA ALA A 86 4.38 -12.53 -23.74
C ALA A 86 4.41 -13.16 -25.15
N ARG A 87 5.54 -13.03 -25.85
CA ARG A 87 5.78 -13.76 -27.10
C ARG A 87 5.85 -15.25 -26.76
N ARG A 88 4.84 -16.03 -27.17
CA ARG A 88 4.88 -17.49 -27.06
C ARG A 88 6.12 -18.02 -27.80
N ARG A 89 6.97 -18.80 -27.13
CA ARG A 89 8.01 -19.58 -27.81
C ARG A 89 7.34 -20.73 -28.60
N PRO A 90 7.73 -20.98 -29.86
CA PRO A 90 7.31 -22.19 -30.56
C PRO A 90 7.88 -23.42 -29.83
N ARG A 91 7.06 -24.48 -29.73
CA ARG A 91 7.42 -25.79 -29.17
C ARG A 91 8.40 -26.53 -30.06
#